data_AF-A0A5K0WIV4-F1
#
_entry.id   AF-A0A5K0WIV4-F1
#
_cell.length_a   1.000
_cell.length_b   1.000
_cell.length_c   1.000
_cell.angle_alpha   90.00
_cell.angle_beta   90.00
_cell.angle_gamma   90.00
#
_symmetry.space_group_name_H-M   'P 1'
#
loop_
_entity.id
_entity.type
_entity.pdbx_description
1 polymer ?
#
loop_
_entity_poly.entity_id
_entity_poly.type
_entity_poly.pdbx_seq_one_letter_code
_entity_poly.pdbx_strand_id
1 'polypeptide(L)' 'FPHCPGIYLKEQIDAWKKVVEAVHERGSVIFCQLWHVGRASNP' A
#
# COMPACT_ATOMS: atom_id res chain seq x y z
N PHE A 1 14.44 2.10 1.32
CA PHE A 1 13.87 1.90 2.67
C PHE A 1 13.43 0.45 2.80
N PRO A 2 13.86 -0.28 3.84
CA PRO A 2 13.46 -1.67 4.02
C PRO A 2 11.97 -1.76 4.38
N HIS A 3 11.32 -2.87 3.99
CA HIS A 3 9.94 -3.21 4.35
C HIS A 3 8.84 -2.26 3.87
N CYS A 4 9.09 -1.44 2.85
CA CYS A 4 8.02 -0.66 2.24
C CYS A 4 6.93 -1.58 1.64
N PRO A 5 5.64 -1.32 1.89
CA PRO A 5 4.56 -2.17 1.41
C PRO A 5 4.40 -2.05 -0.11
N GLY A 6 4.13 -3.18 -0.77
CA GLY A 6 3.73 -3.25 -2.18
C GLY A 6 2.23 -3.43 -2.35
N ILE A 7 1.76 -3.42 -3.61
CA ILE A 7 0.36 -3.69 -3.98
C ILE A 7 0.29 -4.45 -5.33
N TYR A 8 1.20 -5.40 -5.54
CA TYR A 8 1.30 -6.17 -6.79
C TYR A 8 1.15 -7.68 -6.58
N LEU A 9 1.23 -8.17 -5.34
CA LEU A 9 0.92 -9.55 -4.97
C LEU A 9 -0.48 -9.66 -4.36
N LYS A 10 -1.08 -10.84 -4.47
CA LYS A 10 -2.43 -11.11 -3.96
C LYS A 10 -2.52 -10.95 -2.45
N GLU A 11 -1.52 -11.43 -1.73
CA GLU A 11 -1.41 -11.35 -0.27
C GLU A 11 -1.31 -9.90 0.20
N GLN A 12 -0.61 -9.05 -0.57
CA GLN A 12 -0.52 -7.62 -0.29
C GLN A 12 -1.88 -6.94 -0.48
N ILE A 13 -2.59 -7.25 -1.57
CA ILE A 13 -3.92 -6.71 -1.85
C ILE A 13 -4.89 -7.09 -0.72
N ASP A 14 -4.90 -8.35 -0.30
CA ASP A 14 -5.80 -8.82 0.75
C ASP A 14 -5.45 -8.22 2.13
N ALA A 15 -4.19 -7.88 2.39
CA ALA A 15 -3.80 -7.10 3.56
C ALA A 15 -4.26 -5.64 3.47
N TRP A 16 -4.10 -4.99 2.31
CA TRP A 16 -4.53 -3.59 2.10
C TRP A 16 -6.04 -3.39 2.23
N LYS A 17 -6.86 -4.38 1.84
CA LYS A 17 -8.32 -4.30 1.99
C LYS A 17 -8.74 -3.98 3.42
N LYS A 18 -8.12 -4.62 4.42
CA LYS A 18 -8.43 -4.37 5.85
C LYS A 18 -8.18 -2.91 6.24
N VAL A 19 -7.12 -2.30 5.70
CA VAL A 19 -6.79 -0.89 5.95
C VAL A 19 -7.82 0.02 5.30
N VAL A 20 -8.17 -0.24 4.03
CA VAL A 20 -9.14 0.56 3.28
C VAL A 20 -10.54 0.45 3.92
N GLU A 21 -10.97 -0.75 4.30
CA GLU A 21 -12.21 -1.00 5.02
C GLU A 21 -12.28 -0.18 6.32
N ALA A 22 -11.25 -0.24 7.17
CA ALA A 22 -11.22 0.50 8.43
C ALA A 22 -11.27 2.03 8.25
N VAL A 23 -10.71 2.56 7.17
CA VAL A 23 -10.80 4.00 6.84
C VAL A 23 -12.22 4.36 6.38
N HIS A 24 -12.80 3.55 5.49
CA HIS A 24 -14.14 3.79 4.96
C HIS A 24 -15.24 3.60 6.01
N GLU A 25 -15.09 2.67 6.95
CA GLU A 25 -16.00 2.50 8.10
C GLU A 25 -16.10 3.77 8.97
N ARG A 26 -15.04 4.60 8.95
CA ARG A 26 -15.00 5.90 9.65
C ARG A 26 -15.45 7.06 8.77
N GLY A 27 -16.02 6.79 7.59
CA GLY A 27 -16.47 7.81 6.64
C GLY A 27 -15.34 8.65 6.02
N SER A 28 -14.10 8.18 6.11
CA SER A 28 -12.91 8.88 5.60
C SER A 28 -12.52 8.36 4.22
N VAL A 29 -11.62 9.06 3.53
CA VAL A 29 -11.11 8.69 2.19
C VAL A 29 -9.61 8.45 2.25
N ILE A 30 -9.13 7.45 1.51
CA ILE A 30 -7.70 7.11 1.38
C ILE A 30 -7.34 6.91 -0.09
N PHE A 31 -6.11 7.30 -0.45
CA PHE A 31 -5.53 7.08 -1.78
C PHE A 31 -4.22 6.31 -1.67
N CYS A 32 -3.93 5.47 -2.65
CA CYS A 32 -2.66 4.76 -2.75
C CYS A 32 -1.65 5.61 -3.54
N GLN A 33 -0.53 5.97 -2.91
CA GLN A 33 0.62 6.52 -3.62
C GLN A 33 1.37 5.39 -4.32
N LEU A 34 1.25 5.31 -5.65
CA LEU A 34 2.03 4.37 -6.44
C LEU A 34 3.50 4.83 -6.47
N TRP A 35 4.41 3.88 -6.25
CA TRP A 35 5.82 4.21 -6.08
C TRP A 35 6.74 3.28 -6.87
N HIS A 36 7.71 3.88 -7.54
CA HIS A 36 8.86 3.22 -8.15
C HIS A 36 10.09 4.08 -7.88
N VAL A 37 11.07 3.57 -7.12
CA VAL A 37 12.20 4.37 -6.59
C VAL A 37 13.31 4.57 -7.64
N GLY A 38 13.34 3.74 -8.69
CA GLY A 38 14.33 3.84 -9.77
C GLY A 38 15.76 3.67 -9.25
N ARG A 39 16.66 4.56 -9.68
CA ARG A 39 18.09 4.52 -9.29
C ARG A 39 18.36 4.69 -7.79
N ALA A 40 17.37 5.16 -7.03
CA ALA A 40 17.48 5.29 -5.58
C ALA A 40 17.04 4.02 -4.82
N SER A 41 16.67 2.95 -5.54
CA SER A 41 16.49 1.62 -4.95
C SER A 41 17.81 1.07 -4.42
N ASN A 42 17.75 0.33 -3.32
CA ASN A 42 18.86 -0.52 -2.88
C ASN A 42 18.75 -1.87 -3.61
N PRO A 43 19.83 -2.37 -4.22
CA PRO A 43 19.89 -3.73 -4.78
C PRO A 43 19.65 -4.81 -3.72
#